data_AF-A0A951NEG9-F1
#
_entry.id   AF-A0A951NEG9-F1
#
_cell.length_a   1.000
_cell.length_b   1.000
_cell.length_c   1.000
_cell.angle_alpha   90.00
_cell.angle_beta   90.00
_cell.angle_gamma   90.00
#
_symmetry.space_group_name_H-M   'P 1'
#
loop_
_entity.id
_entity.type
_entity.pdbx_description
1 polymer ?
#
loop_
_entity_poly.entity_id
_entity_poly.type
_entity_poly.pdbx_seq_one_letter_code
_entity_poly.pdbx_strand_id
1 'polypeptide(L)'
;MTAMLDAAPASPAAVPATGPASTAPWRTRILPPTDGRGGWLPTLLVALLAGVLHLVRLDIPAGRIFDEVYYACDAQNLLRFGVEVATENSPDDSGVAMACTPTGESGFIVHPPLGKWAIALGMRIFGVNEFGWRFAAAVAGTLMVLVLVRVTRRMTGSTVLACLAGLLLAFDGLHFVQ
;
A
#
# COMPACT_ATOMS: atom_id res chain seq x y z
N MET A 1 13.06 90.45 -18.15
CA MET A 1 14.15 89.47 -18.21
C MET A 1 13.69 88.28 -17.37
N THR A 2 13.03 87.31 -17.98
CA THR A 2 12.44 86.14 -17.31
C THR A 2 12.75 84.95 -18.19
N ALA A 3 13.75 84.17 -17.79
CA ALA A 3 14.16 82.94 -18.46
C ALA A 3 13.16 81.83 -18.11
N MET A 4 12.49 81.27 -19.13
CA MET A 4 11.81 79.98 -18.99
C MET A 4 12.86 78.88 -19.13
N LEU A 5 12.98 78.05 -18.10
CA LEU A 5 13.77 76.82 -18.12
C LEU A 5 12.90 75.73 -18.77
N ASP A 6 13.28 75.32 -19.99
CA ASP A 6 12.77 74.09 -20.62
C ASP A 6 13.28 72.89 -19.82
N ALA A 7 12.37 72.22 -19.12
CA ALA A 7 12.66 70.94 -18.49
C ALA A 7 12.66 69.83 -19.56
N ALA A 8 13.81 69.20 -19.76
CA ALA A 8 13.94 68.03 -20.64
C ALA A 8 13.07 66.86 -20.13
N PRO A 9 12.44 66.07 -21.01
CA PRO A 9 11.61 64.95 -20.59
C PRO A 9 12.47 63.87 -19.91
N ALA A 10 12.03 63.41 -18.74
CA ALA A 10 12.66 62.31 -18.03
C ALA A 10 12.63 61.03 -18.89
N SER A 11 13.79 60.39 -19.05
CA SER A 11 13.87 59.07 -19.70
C SER A 11 13.04 58.05 -18.90
N PRO A 12 12.23 57.22 -19.57
CA PRO A 12 11.48 56.18 -18.88
C PRO A 12 12.45 55.19 -18.24
N ALA A 13 12.29 54.97 -16.93
CA ALA A 13 13.05 53.98 -16.20
C ALA A 13 12.85 52.61 -16.85
N ALA A 14 13.95 51.95 -17.22
CA ALA A 14 13.92 50.61 -17.78
C ALA A 14 13.25 49.66 -16.79
N VAL A 15 12.12 49.07 -17.19
CA VAL A 15 11.48 47.97 -16.47
C VAL A 15 12.53 46.86 -16.33
N PRO A 16 12.82 46.35 -15.12
CA PRO A 16 13.77 45.26 -14.96
C PRO A 16 13.28 44.10 -15.81
N ALA A 17 14.11 43.69 -16.78
CA ALA A 17 13.82 42.58 -17.64
C ALA A 17 13.47 41.38 -16.76
N THR A 18 12.27 40.84 -16.93
CA THR A 18 11.89 39.54 -16.38
C THR A 18 12.97 38.57 -16.83
N GLY A 19 13.76 38.06 -15.88
CA GLY A 19 14.82 37.10 -16.17
C GLY A 19 14.27 35.95 -17.01
N PRO A 20 15.09 35.34 -17.89
CA PRO A 20 14.60 34.32 -18.81
C PRO A 20 13.87 33.24 -18.02
N ALA A 21 12.60 33.01 -18.38
CA ALA A 21 11.81 31.91 -17.82
C ALA A 21 12.63 30.63 -17.96
N SER A 22 12.96 30.00 -16.82
CA SER A 22 13.79 28.79 -16.76
C SER A 22 13.44 27.82 -17.90
N THR A 23 14.38 27.58 -18.82
CA THR A 23 14.20 26.71 -19.99
C THR A 23 14.23 25.22 -19.62
N ALA A 24 14.36 24.90 -18.32
CA ALA A 24 14.28 23.55 -17.82
C ALA A 24 12.95 22.92 -18.26
N PRO A 25 12.98 21.77 -18.98
CA PRO A 25 11.78 21.05 -19.39
C PRO A 25 10.84 20.88 -18.19
N TRP A 26 9.52 20.98 -18.39
CA TRP A 26 8.55 20.76 -17.31
C TRP A 26 8.80 19.42 -16.57
N ARG A 27 9.32 18.43 -17.30
CA ARG A 27 9.76 17.13 -16.78
C ARG A 27 10.83 17.23 -15.69
N THR A 28 11.81 18.11 -15.82
CA THR A 28 12.87 18.32 -14.81
C THR A 28 12.36 19.10 -13.59
N ARG A 29 11.18 19.73 -13.66
CA ARG A 29 10.53 20.37 -12.51
C ARG A 29 9.62 19.41 -11.73
N ILE A 30 9.07 18.40 -12.40
CA ILE A 30 8.21 17.37 -11.76
C ILE A 30 9.04 16.24 -11.17
N LEU A 31 10.26 16.03 -11.66
CA LEU A 31 11.15 15.02 -11.11
C LEU A 31 11.84 15.58 -9.85
N PRO A 32 11.54 15.05 -8.65
CA PRO A 32 12.27 15.42 -7.46
C PRO A 32 13.75 15.08 -7.63
N PRO A 33 14.68 15.83 -7.01
CA PRO A 33 16.09 15.51 -7.04
C PRO A 33 16.23 14.14 -6.36
N THR A 34 16.46 13.11 -7.15
CA THR A 34 16.77 11.79 -6.63
C THR A 34 18.22 11.53 -6.92
N ASP A 35 18.96 11.15 -5.89
CA ASP A 35 20.34 10.69 -6.00
C ASP A 35 20.31 9.32 -6.69
N GLY A 36 20.13 9.30 -8.01
CA GLY A 36 20.14 8.12 -8.89
C GLY A 36 19.19 6.96 -8.49
N ARG A 37 19.51 5.78 -9.06
CA ARG A 37 18.89 4.46 -8.73
C ARG A 37 19.25 3.95 -7.32
N GLY A 38 19.87 4.77 -6.47
CA GLY A 38 20.31 4.39 -5.13
C GLY A 38 19.16 4.15 -4.15
N GLY A 39 19.45 3.49 -3.04
CA GLY A 39 18.49 3.31 -1.93
C GLY A 39 17.63 2.03 -1.99
N TRP A 40 17.83 1.15 -2.98
CA TRP A 40 17.11 -0.14 -3.02
C TRP A 40 17.53 -1.08 -1.90
N LEU A 41 18.83 -1.17 -1.58
CA LEU A 41 19.29 -1.99 -0.47
C LEU A 41 18.58 -1.63 0.85
N PRO A 42 18.59 -0.37 1.33
CA PRO A 42 17.88 -0.03 2.55
C PRO A 42 16.35 -0.19 2.41
N THR A 43 15.76 0.06 1.24
CA THR A 43 14.34 -0.23 1.00
C THR A 43 14.03 -1.72 1.21
N LEU A 44 14.83 -2.61 0.62
CA LEU A 44 14.64 -4.04 0.72
C LEU A 44 14.89 -4.54 2.15
N LEU A 45 15.83 -3.94 2.89
CA LEU A 45 16.06 -4.27 4.30
C LEU A 45 14.84 -3.90 5.16
N VAL A 46 14.24 -2.72 4.97
CA VAL A 46 13.02 -2.31 5.68
C VAL A 46 11.83 -3.19 5.29
N ALA A 47 11.67 -3.50 4.00
CA ALA A 47 10.62 -4.40 3.53
C ALA A 47 10.81 -5.83 4.04
N LEU A 48 12.05 -6.33 4.12
CA LEU A 48 12.37 -7.63 4.69
C LEU A 48 12.02 -7.68 6.17
N LEU A 49 12.37 -6.65 6.93
CA LEU A 49 11.96 -6.53 8.33
C LEU A 49 10.44 -6.61 8.47
N ALA A 50 9.70 -5.81 7.69
CA ALA A 50 8.23 -5.86 7.69
C ALA A 50 7.69 -7.25 7.31
N GLY A 51 8.31 -7.89 6.30
CA GLY A 51 7.94 -9.25 5.90
C GLY A 51 8.17 -10.28 6.99
N VAL A 52 9.28 -10.18 7.73
CA VAL A 52 9.53 -11.02 8.90
C VAL A 52 8.46 -10.77 9.98
N LEU A 53 8.11 -9.52 10.25
CA LEU A 53 7.07 -9.20 11.23
C LEU A 53 5.71 -9.77 10.83
N HIS A 54 5.28 -9.61 9.57
CA HIS A 54 3.97 -10.07 9.11
C HIS A 54 3.88 -11.59 8.93
N LEU A 55 4.96 -12.26 8.51
CA LEU A 55 4.90 -13.68 8.13
C LEU A 55 5.31 -14.63 9.28
N VAL A 56 6.08 -14.16 10.25
CA VAL A 56 6.45 -14.99 11.41
C VAL A 56 5.22 -15.19 12.30
N ARG A 57 4.88 -16.46 12.56
CA ARG A 57 3.73 -16.87 13.39
C ARG A 57 2.38 -16.37 12.87
N LEU A 58 2.24 -16.24 11.55
CA LEU A 58 1.00 -15.83 10.90
C LEU A 58 -0.17 -16.80 11.18
N ASP A 59 0.13 -18.03 11.55
CA ASP A 59 -0.81 -19.06 11.98
C ASP A 59 -1.50 -18.76 13.34
N ILE A 60 -1.08 -17.70 14.05
CA ILE A 60 -1.58 -17.36 15.39
C ILE A 60 -2.35 -16.04 15.33
N PRO A 61 -3.52 -15.91 15.99
CA PRO A 61 -4.21 -16.93 16.79
C PRO A 61 -4.84 -18.04 15.94
N ALA A 62 -5.03 -19.21 16.56
CA ALA A 62 -5.72 -20.34 15.94
C ALA A 62 -7.21 -20.01 15.72
N GLY A 63 -7.79 -20.59 14.67
CA GLY A 63 -9.14 -20.30 14.24
C GLY A 63 -9.25 -18.99 13.46
N ARG A 64 -10.50 -18.61 13.19
CA ARG A 64 -10.85 -17.42 12.41
C ARG A 64 -11.32 -16.29 13.33
N ILE A 65 -10.78 -15.11 13.12
CA ILE A 65 -11.14 -13.90 13.89
C ILE A 65 -11.85 -12.88 13.02
N PHE A 66 -12.84 -12.18 13.58
CA PHE A 66 -13.58 -11.10 12.91
C PHE A 66 -14.02 -11.48 11.48
N ASP A 67 -13.59 -10.70 10.50
CA ASP A 67 -13.94 -10.82 9.09
C ASP A 67 -13.40 -12.09 8.43
N GLU A 68 -12.42 -12.77 9.04
CA GLU A 68 -11.92 -14.07 8.54
C GLU A 68 -13.05 -15.11 8.47
N VAL A 69 -14.03 -15.03 9.37
CA VAL A 69 -15.20 -15.93 9.41
C VAL A 69 -15.99 -15.90 8.10
N TYR A 70 -16.00 -14.76 7.41
CA TYR A 70 -16.68 -14.60 6.13
C TYR A 70 -15.72 -14.84 4.96
N TYR A 71 -14.59 -14.13 4.93
CA TYR A 71 -13.73 -14.13 3.75
C TYR A 71 -12.96 -15.42 3.53
N ALA A 72 -12.52 -16.10 4.60
CA ALA A 72 -11.80 -17.36 4.44
C ALA A 72 -12.73 -18.45 3.89
N CYS A 73 -13.96 -18.53 4.40
CA CYS A 73 -14.96 -19.49 3.91
C CYS A 73 -15.40 -19.21 2.47
N ASP A 74 -15.69 -17.95 2.16
CA ASP A 74 -16.07 -17.57 0.81
C ASP A 74 -14.95 -17.83 -0.19
N ALA A 75 -13.69 -17.54 0.18
CA ALA A 75 -12.53 -17.83 -0.65
C ALA A 75 -12.32 -19.35 -0.83
N GLN A 76 -12.62 -20.16 0.19
CA GLN A 76 -12.56 -21.62 0.10
C GLN A 76 -13.62 -22.16 -0.87
N ASN A 77 -14.83 -21.64 -0.83
CA ASN A 77 -15.88 -21.99 -1.78
C ASN A 77 -15.56 -21.49 -3.19
N LEU A 78 -14.96 -20.30 -3.31
CA LEU A 78 -14.51 -19.76 -4.59
C LEU A 78 -13.44 -20.65 -5.24
N LEU A 79 -12.52 -21.23 -4.45
CA LEU A 79 -11.59 -22.25 -4.94
C LEU A 79 -12.26 -23.53 -5.43
N ARG A 80 -13.35 -23.95 -4.78
CA ARG A 80 -14.05 -25.20 -5.07
C ARG A 80 -14.97 -25.08 -6.29
N PHE A 81 -15.71 -23.98 -6.38
CA PHE A 81 -16.80 -23.81 -7.34
C PHE A 81 -16.50 -22.77 -8.42
N GLY A 82 -15.48 -21.93 -8.24
CA GLY A 82 -15.13 -20.84 -9.17
C GLY A 82 -16.06 -19.63 -9.11
N VAL A 83 -17.15 -19.71 -8.33
CA VAL A 83 -18.15 -18.67 -8.10
C VAL A 83 -18.50 -18.61 -6.61
N GLU A 84 -19.07 -17.49 -6.18
CA GLU A 84 -19.49 -17.29 -4.80
C GLU A 84 -20.70 -18.19 -4.47
N VAL A 85 -20.47 -19.13 -3.56
CA VAL A 85 -21.49 -20.01 -2.98
C VAL A 85 -21.64 -19.66 -1.52
N ALA A 86 -22.88 -19.49 -1.06
CA ALA A 86 -23.19 -19.18 0.32
C ALA A 86 -22.61 -20.25 1.25
N THR A 87 -22.07 -19.79 2.38
CA THR A 87 -21.45 -20.64 3.38
C THR A 87 -22.24 -20.55 4.68
N GLU A 88 -22.61 -21.69 5.22
CA GLU A 88 -23.04 -21.79 6.61
C GLU A 88 -21.82 -22.03 7.50
N ASN A 89 -21.71 -21.19 8.53
CA ASN A 89 -20.69 -21.25 9.55
C ASN A 89 -21.26 -22.03 10.74
N SER A 90 -20.84 -23.29 10.90
CA SER A 90 -21.25 -24.16 12.02
C SER A 90 -20.03 -24.54 12.85
N PRO A 91 -20.12 -24.74 14.18
CA PRO A 91 -19.00 -25.25 14.95
C PRO A 91 -18.45 -26.54 14.33
N ASP A 92 -17.14 -26.65 14.15
CA ASP A 92 -16.53 -27.90 13.71
C ASP A 92 -16.41 -28.91 14.87
N ASP A 93 -16.03 -30.15 14.57
CA ASP A 93 -15.94 -31.25 15.56
C ASP A 93 -14.95 -30.98 16.72
N SER A 94 -14.01 -30.04 16.55
CA SER A 94 -13.09 -29.59 17.60
C SER A 94 -13.73 -28.60 18.57
N GLY A 95 -14.84 -27.96 18.19
CA GLY A 95 -15.54 -26.93 18.96
C GLY A 95 -14.78 -25.61 19.09
N VAL A 96 -13.60 -25.48 18.48
CA VAL A 96 -12.74 -24.28 18.55
C VAL A 96 -12.73 -23.54 17.21
N ALA A 97 -12.85 -24.25 16.09
CA ALA A 97 -12.95 -23.67 14.76
C ALA A 97 -14.39 -23.74 14.23
N MET A 98 -14.72 -22.82 13.34
CA MET A 98 -15.97 -22.88 12.57
C MET A 98 -15.69 -23.73 11.30
N ALA A 99 -16.62 -24.58 10.89
CA ALA A 99 -16.59 -25.26 9.60
C ALA A 99 -17.18 -24.34 8.51
N CYS A 100 -16.61 -24.40 7.30
CA CYS A 100 -17.14 -23.69 6.12
C CYS A 100 -17.94 -24.67 5.26
N THR A 101 -19.25 -24.79 5.53
CA THR A 101 -20.13 -25.72 4.83
C THR A 101 -20.87 -24.98 3.70
N PRO A 102 -20.70 -25.37 2.42
CA PRO A 102 -21.43 -24.73 1.33
C PRO A 102 -22.91 -25.12 1.38
N THR A 103 -23.82 -24.14 1.29
CA THR A 103 -25.28 -24.38 1.30
C THR A 103 -25.85 -24.74 -0.07
N GLY A 104 -25.09 -24.47 -1.14
CA GLY A 104 -25.54 -24.65 -2.53
C GLY A 104 -26.33 -23.46 -3.09
N GLU A 105 -26.59 -22.44 -2.26
CA GLU A 105 -27.21 -21.19 -2.69
C GLU A 105 -26.15 -20.18 -3.17
N SER A 106 -26.58 -19.15 -3.90
CA SER A 106 -25.69 -18.07 -4.33
C SER A 106 -25.12 -17.30 -3.13
N GLY A 107 -23.81 -17.06 -3.12
CA GLY A 107 -23.16 -16.29 -2.07
C GLY A 107 -23.56 -14.81 -2.05
N PHE A 108 -23.46 -14.18 -0.88
CA PHE A 108 -23.70 -12.76 -0.73
C PHE A 108 -22.46 -11.95 -1.17
N ILE A 109 -22.63 -11.06 -2.15
CA ILE A 109 -21.54 -10.30 -2.77
C ILE A 109 -21.72 -8.80 -2.50
N VAL A 110 -20.94 -8.27 -1.57
CA VAL A 110 -20.90 -6.83 -1.23
C VAL A 110 -19.62 -6.14 -1.68
N HIS A 111 -18.61 -6.91 -2.09
CA HIS A 111 -17.31 -6.41 -2.52
C HIS A 111 -16.86 -7.09 -3.81
N PRO A 112 -16.02 -6.42 -4.62
CA PRO A 112 -15.36 -7.06 -5.75
C PRO A 112 -14.54 -8.29 -5.32
N PRO A 113 -14.46 -9.35 -6.15
CA PRO A 113 -13.96 -10.66 -5.73
C PRO A 113 -12.43 -10.75 -5.64
N LEU A 114 -11.68 -9.71 -6.03
CA LEU A 114 -10.22 -9.76 -6.11
C LEU A 114 -9.56 -10.16 -4.78
N GLY A 115 -10.05 -9.62 -3.66
CA GLY A 115 -9.53 -9.96 -2.33
C GLY A 115 -9.76 -11.43 -1.99
N LYS A 116 -10.97 -11.94 -2.25
CA LYS A 116 -11.31 -13.36 -2.04
C LYS A 116 -10.45 -14.27 -2.91
N TRP A 117 -10.16 -13.89 -4.16
CA TRP A 117 -9.24 -14.62 -5.04
C TRP A 117 -7.78 -14.62 -4.53
N ALA A 118 -7.32 -13.52 -3.94
CA ALA A 118 -5.98 -13.47 -3.35
C ALA A 118 -5.88 -14.40 -2.13
N ILE A 119 -6.89 -14.39 -1.26
CA ILE A 119 -7.00 -15.30 -0.10
C ILE A 119 -7.06 -16.77 -0.58
N ALA A 120 -7.88 -17.04 -1.59
CA ALA A 120 -7.99 -18.33 -2.25
C ALA A 120 -6.62 -18.83 -2.78
N LEU A 121 -5.85 -17.96 -3.43
CA LEU A 121 -4.51 -18.32 -3.89
C LEU A 121 -3.57 -18.67 -2.74
N GLY A 122 -3.62 -17.92 -1.63
CA GLY A 122 -2.87 -18.24 -0.42
C GLY A 122 -3.22 -19.63 0.12
N MET A 123 -4.51 -19.94 0.23
CA MET A 123 -4.98 -21.26 0.64
C MET A 123 -4.60 -22.38 -0.34
N ARG A 124 -4.56 -22.09 -1.64
CA ARG A 124 -4.14 -23.05 -2.66
C ARG A 124 -2.68 -23.45 -2.53
N ILE A 125 -1.81 -22.53 -2.09
CA ILE A 125 -0.37 -22.74 -1.96
C ILE A 125 0.00 -23.34 -0.60
N PHE A 126 -0.59 -22.83 0.49
CA PHE A 126 -0.20 -23.20 1.87
C PHE A 126 -1.20 -24.09 2.60
N GLY A 127 -2.33 -24.42 1.96
CA GLY A 127 -3.42 -25.20 2.53
C GLY A 127 -4.52 -24.32 3.12
N VAL A 128 -5.68 -24.95 3.38
CA VAL A 128 -6.82 -24.29 4.02
C VAL A 128 -6.60 -24.30 5.53
N ASN A 129 -5.78 -23.35 6.01
CA ASN A 129 -5.42 -23.13 7.41
C ASN A 129 -5.13 -21.64 7.65
N GLU A 130 -4.91 -21.28 8.92
CA GLU A 130 -4.66 -19.92 9.41
C GLU A 130 -3.60 -19.20 8.59
N PHE A 131 -2.51 -19.89 8.29
CA PHE A 131 -1.42 -19.34 7.48
C PHE A 131 -1.89 -19.04 6.05
N GLY A 132 -2.58 -19.98 5.42
CA GLY A 132 -2.97 -19.90 4.01
C GLY A 132 -3.92 -18.75 3.69
N TRP A 133 -4.97 -18.55 4.49
CA TRP A 133 -5.91 -17.45 4.23
C TRP A 133 -5.36 -16.07 4.64
N ARG A 134 -4.42 -16.01 5.60
CA ARG A 134 -3.78 -14.75 6.01
C ARG A 134 -2.60 -14.34 5.10
N PHE A 135 -2.00 -15.29 4.39
CA PHE A 135 -0.76 -15.08 3.62
C PHE A 135 -0.84 -13.89 2.65
N ALA A 136 -1.92 -13.80 1.87
CA ALA A 136 -2.05 -12.75 0.86
C ALA A 136 -2.10 -11.34 1.48
N ALA A 137 -2.78 -11.19 2.62
CA ALA A 137 -2.83 -9.92 3.35
C ALA A 137 -1.45 -9.54 3.90
N ALA A 138 -0.74 -10.48 4.52
CA ALA A 138 0.62 -10.27 5.02
C ALA A 138 1.61 -9.84 3.92
N VAL A 139 1.51 -10.44 2.72
CA VAL A 139 2.30 -10.03 1.56
C VAL A 139 1.92 -8.62 1.10
N ALA A 140 0.62 -8.31 1.00
CA ALA A 140 0.16 -6.98 0.62
C ALA A 140 0.63 -5.89 1.60
N GLY A 141 0.53 -6.14 2.91
CA GLY A 141 1.02 -5.24 3.95
C GLY A 141 2.54 -5.03 3.89
N THR A 142 3.30 -6.08 3.57
CA THR A 142 4.75 -5.99 3.35
C THR A 142 5.10 -5.16 2.12
N LEU A 143 4.38 -5.37 1.01
CA LEU A 143 4.57 -4.59 -0.21
C LEU A 143 4.20 -3.11 0.00
N MET A 144 3.19 -2.83 0.83
CA MET A 144 2.82 -1.45 1.18
C MET A 144 3.97 -0.69 1.84
N VAL A 145 4.70 -1.33 2.77
CA VAL A 145 5.91 -0.75 3.38
C VAL A 145 6.97 -0.45 2.32
N LEU A 146 7.22 -1.38 1.39
CA LEU A 146 8.15 -1.16 0.27
C LEU A 146 7.73 0.05 -0.58
N VAL A 147 6.46 0.10 -0.99
CA VAL A 147 5.93 1.21 -1.79
C VAL A 147 6.05 2.54 -1.03
N LEU A 148 5.72 2.56 0.26
CA LEU A 148 5.81 3.77 1.08
C LEU A 148 7.24 4.32 1.11
N VAL A 149 8.24 3.47 1.37
CA VAL A 149 9.66 3.90 1.33
C VAL A 149 10.00 4.50 -0.03
N ARG A 150 9.56 3.87 -1.12
CA ARG A 150 9.86 4.34 -2.48
C ARG A 150 9.18 5.66 -2.81
N VAL A 151 7.94 5.85 -2.37
CA VAL A 151 7.18 7.09 -2.55
C VAL A 151 7.78 8.21 -1.70
N THR A 152 8.04 7.98 -0.41
CA THR A 152 8.65 8.97 0.48
C THR A 152 10.04 9.37 0.02
N ARG A 153 10.86 8.42 -0.47
CA ARG A 153 12.17 8.75 -1.06
C ARG A 153 12.00 9.63 -2.29
N ARG A 154 11.00 9.36 -3.12
CA ARG A 154 10.71 10.20 -4.29
C ARG A 154 10.28 11.59 -3.84
N MET A 155 9.40 11.73 -2.86
CA MET A 155 8.93 13.03 -2.40
C MET A 155 10.01 13.88 -1.71
N THR A 156 10.89 13.25 -0.92
CA THR A 156 11.84 13.97 -0.04
C THR A 156 13.27 14.00 -0.56
N GLY A 157 13.63 13.14 -1.51
CA GLY A 157 15.02 12.90 -1.93
C GLY A 157 15.86 12.15 -0.87
N SER A 158 15.40 12.01 0.37
CA SER A 158 16.19 11.46 1.48
C SER A 158 15.90 9.99 1.74
N THR A 159 16.95 9.16 1.67
CA THR A 159 16.85 7.73 2.01
C THR A 159 16.57 7.53 3.51
N VAL A 160 17.10 8.40 4.38
CA VAL A 160 16.87 8.31 5.83
C VAL A 160 15.40 8.57 6.16
N LEU A 161 14.82 9.66 5.64
CA LEU A 161 13.41 9.98 5.87
C LEU A 161 12.48 8.92 5.28
N ALA A 162 12.84 8.37 4.13
CA ALA A 162 12.10 7.28 3.50
C ALA A 162 12.12 6.00 4.35
N CYS A 163 13.28 5.60 4.87
CA CYS A 163 13.40 4.43 5.74
C CYS A 163 12.65 4.65 7.05
N LEU A 164 12.74 5.85 7.63
CA LEU A 164 11.99 6.19 8.83
C LEU A 164 10.48 6.04 8.61
N ALA A 165 9.94 6.55 7.49
CA ALA A 165 8.53 6.38 7.16
C ALA A 165 8.13 4.89 7.01
N GLY A 166 8.95 4.08 6.34
CA GLY A 166 8.71 2.64 6.22
C GLY A 166 8.76 1.91 7.55
N LEU A 167 9.72 2.25 8.42
CA LEU A 167 9.83 1.68 9.76
C LEU A 167 8.63 2.06 10.64
N LEU A 168 8.19 3.32 10.59
CA LEU A 168 6.99 3.75 11.31
C LEU A 168 5.75 2.98 10.87
N LEU A 169 5.57 2.75 9.57
CA LEU A 169 4.46 1.93 9.06
C LEU A 169 4.60 0.45 9.46
N ALA A 170 5.81 -0.11 9.41
CA ALA A 170 6.06 -1.51 9.79
C ALA A 170 5.78 -1.79 11.27
N PHE A 171 5.89 -0.77 12.13
CA PHE A 171 5.57 -0.85 13.55
C PHE A 171 4.22 -0.21 13.92
N ASP A 172 3.43 0.21 12.93
CA ASP A 172 2.07 0.69 13.18
C ASP A 172 1.16 -0.49 13.51
N GLY A 173 0.52 -0.44 14.69
CA GLY A 173 -0.28 -1.55 15.18
C GLY A 173 -1.55 -1.82 14.38
N LEU A 174 -2.12 -0.80 13.73
CA LEU A 174 -3.30 -0.97 12.89
C LEU A 174 -2.92 -1.65 11.57
N HIS A 175 -1.86 -1.16 10.91
CA HIS A 175 -1.28 -1.79 9.72
C HIS A 175 -0.83 -3.22 9.95
N PHE A 176 -0.41 -3.55 11.17
CA PHE A 176 0.00 -4.91 11.50
C PHE A 176 -1.17 -5.91 11.59
N VAL A 177 -2.38 -5.44 11.95
CA VAL A 177 -3.53 -6.31 12.22
C VAL A 177 -4.63 -6.25 11.14
N GLN A 178 -4.56 -5.30 10.20
CA GLN A 178 -5.52 -5.12 9.11
C GLN A 178 -4.87 -5.26 7.73
#